data_AF-A0A945MGH4-F1
#
_entry.id   AF-A0A945MGH4-F1
#
_cell.length_a   1.000
_cell.length_b   1.000
_cell.length_c   1.000
_cell.angle_alpha   90.00
_cell.angle_beta   90.00
_cell.angle_gamma   90.00
#
_symmetry.space_group_name_H-M   'P 1'
#
loop_
_entity.id
_entity.type
_entity.pdbx_description
1 polymer ?
#
loop_
_entity_poly.entity_id
_entity_poly.type
_entity_poly.pdbx_seq_one_letter_code
_entity_poly.pdbx_strand_id
1 'polypeptide(L)' 'VATKKRAAFSSKGGTVSILSQSERQKWAKTMPNTAIAWADRLEKKGIPGKAILTEYMDSMRAANQPILRQWDKE' A
#
# COMPACT_ATOMS: atom_id res chain seq x y z
N VAL A 1 6.99 -14.34 -14.03
CA VAL A 1 7.55 -15.06 -12.85
C VAL A 1 6.48 -15.36 -11.79
N ALA A 2 5.68 -14.36 -11.36
CA ALA A 2 4.64 -14.55 -10.32
C ALA A 2 3.57 -15.62 -10.65
N THR A 3 3.11 -15.70 -11.90
CA THR A 3 2.08 -16.68 -12.34
C THR A 3 2.57 -18.12 -12.23
N LYS A 4 3.82 -18.40 -12.65
CA LYS A 4 4.45 -19.73 -12.52
C LYS A 4 4.60 -20.16 -11.05
N LYS A 5 4.92 -19.22 -10.15
CA LYS A 5 5.09 -19.52 -8.72
C LYS A 5 3.75 -19.74 -8.00
N ARG A 6 2.68 -19.02 -8.36
CA ARG A 6 1.32 -19.29 -7.88
C ARG A 6 0.82 -20.66 -8.32
N ALA A 7 1.03 -21.04 -9.58
CA ALA A 7 0.66 -22.36 -10.08
C ALA A 7 1.37 -23.49 -9.31
N ALA A 8 2.67 -23.34 -9.03
CA ALA A 8 3.43 -24.30 -8.22
C ALA A 8 2.98 -24.38 -6.74
N PHE A 9 2.43 -23.28 -6.20
CA PHE A 9 1.83 -23.26 -4.86
C PHE A 9 0.50 -24.02 -4.84
N SER A 10 -0.34 -23.79 -5.85
CA SER A 10 -1.63 -24.50 -5.98
C SER A 10 -1.47 -25.98 -6.32
N SER A 11 -0.48 -26.36 -7.11
CA SER A 11 -0.19 -27.78 -7.38
C SER A 11 0.31 -28.54 -6.16
N LYS A 12 0.80 -27.83 -5.13
CA LYS A 12 1.18 -28.39 -3.82
C LYS A 12 0.02 -28.35 -2.81
N GLY A 13 -1.20 -28.06 -3.25
CA GLY A 13 -2.40 -28.02 -2.40
C GLY A 13 -2.70 -26.65 -1.78
N GLY A 14 -2.00 -25.59 -2.17
CA GLY A 14 -2.23 -24.24 -1.64
C GLY A 14 -3.37 -23.48 -2.32
N THR A 15 -4.32 -22.98 -1.53
CA THR A 15 -5.43 -22.15 -2.03
C THR A 15 -5.03 -20.67 -2.05
N VAL A 16 -5.29 -20.00 -3.18
CA VAL A 16 -5.11 -18.55 -3.32
C VAL A 16 -6.47 -17.90 -3.47
N SER A 17 -6.87 -17.13 -2.46
CA SER A 17 -8.11 -16.34 -2.50
C SER A 17 -7.79 -14.89 -2.82
N ILE A 18 -8.59 -14.28 -3.69
CA ILE A 18 -8.50 -12.85 -3.99
C ILE A 18 -9.52 -12.12 -3.12
N LEU A 19 -9.04 -11.24 -2.25
CA LEU A 19 -9.91 -10.36 -1.46
C LEU A 19 -10.76 -9.50 -2.40
N SER A 20 -12.04 -9.35 -2.10
CA SER A 20 -12.92 -8.41 -2.79
C SER A 20 -12.44 -6.96 -2.60
N GLN A 21 -12.97 -6.03 -3.41
CA GLN A 21 -12.61 -4.61 -3.27
C GLN A 21 -13.00 -4.05 -1.89
N SER A 22 -14.17 -4.42 -1.37
CA SER A 22 -14.65 -3.99 -0.05
C SER A 22 -13.75 -4.52 1.07
N GLU A 23 -13.32 -5.78 0.99
CA GLU A 23 -12.38 -6.36 1.95
C GLU A 23 -11.02 -5.68 1.90
N ARG A 24 -10.49 -5.40 0.69
CA ARG A 24 -9.25 -4.64 0.53
C ARG A 24 -9.34 -3.24 1.14
N GLN A 25 -10.48 -2.56 0.96
CA GLN A 25 -10.69 -1.24 1.54
C GLN A 25 -10.82 -1.30 3.06
N LYS A 26 -11.56 -2.27 3.61
CA LYS A 26 -11.65 -2.51 5.06
C LYS A 26 -10.27 -2.75 5.64
N TRP A 27 -9.49 -3.63 5.02
CA TRP A 27 -8.13 -3.92 5.43
C TRP A 27 -7.26 -2.66 5.45
N ALA A 28 -7.25 -1.88 4.35
CA ALA A 28 -6.48 -0.64 4.25
C ALA A 28 -6.86 0.38 5.34
N LYS A 29 -8.14 0.50 5.69
CA LYS A 29 -8.64 1.40 6.74
C LYS A 29 -8.31 0.91 8.15
N THR A 30 -8.27 -0.40 8.39
CA THR A 30 -7.98 -0.97 9.71
C THR A 30 -6.50 -0.95 10.09
N MET A 31 -5.61 -0.83 9.10
CA MET A 31 -4.18 -0.77 9.38
C MET A 31 -3.82 0.56 10.06
N PRO A 32 -2.82 0.57 10.98
CA PRO A 32 -2.20 1.82 11.41
C PRO A 32 -1.64 2.60 10.21
N ASN A 33 -1.56 3.92 10.31
CA ASN A 33 -0.92 4.73 9.26
C ASN A 33 0.61 4.55 9.31
N THR A 34 1.08 3.45 8.72
CA THR A 34 2.50 3.10 8.66
C THR A 34 3.30 4.04 7.77
N ALA A 35 2.64 4.72 6.83
CA ALA A 35 3.26 5.68 5.93
C ALA A 35 3.69 6.95 6.68
N ILE A 36 2.83 7.50 7.54
CA ILE A 36 3.19 8.64 8.41
C ILE A 36 4.30 8.24 9.38
N ALA A 37 4.21 7.07 10.01
CA ALA A 37 5.27 6.59 10.89
C ALA A 37 6.62 6.44 10.16
N TRP A 38 6.61 6.08 8.88
CA TRP A 38 7.82 6.07 8.04
C TRP A 38 8.31 7.50 7.74
N ALA A 39 7.41 8.41 7.34
CA ALA A 39 7.74 9.80 7.07
C ALA A 39 8.36 10.47 8.30
N ASP A 40 7.78 10.30 9.49
CA ASP A 40 8.31 10.85 10.74
C ASP A 40 9.72 10.33 11.07
N ARG A 41 10.04 9.07 10.73
CA ARG A 41 11.40 8.53 10.90
C ARG A 41 12.40 9.16 9.95
N LEU A 42 11.97 9.59 8.77
CA LEU A 42 12.81 10.30 7.82
C LEU A 42 13.04 11.75 8.26
N GLU A 43 12.01 12.43 8.76
CA GLU A 43 12.13 13.80 9.30
C GLU A 43 13.15 13.85 10.45
N LYS A 44 13.15 12.85 11.33
CA LYS A 44 14.17 12.70 12.40
C LYS A 44 15.60 12.56 11.88
N LYS A 45 15.77 12.19 10.61
CA LYS A 45 17.07 12.08 9.93
C LYS A 45 17.39 13.32 9.08
N GLY A 46 16.57 14.37 9.15
CA GLY A 46 16.71 15.58 8.34
C GLY A 46 16.27 15.40 6.88
N ILE A 47 15.54 14.32 6.57
CA ILE A 47 14.99 14.06 5.24
C ILE A 47 13.51 14.46 5.28
N PRO A 48 13.00 15.25 4.31
CA PRO A 48 11.62 15.72 4.30
C PRO A 48 10.62 14.60 3.92
N GLY A 49 10.49 13.59 4.80
CA GLY A 49 9.69 12.39 4.59
C GLY A 49 8.21 12.68 4.36
N LYS A 50 7.66 13.72 5.00
CA LYS A 50 6.25 14.10 4.79
C LYS A 50 6.04 14.67 3.40
N ALA A 51 6.95 15.53 2.94
CA ALA A 51 6.88 16.09 1.59
C ALA A 51 7.00 15.00 0.52
N ILE A 52 7.90 14.03 0.72
CA ILE A 52 8.05 12.88 -0.19
C ILE A 52 6.78 12.03 -0.23
N LEU A 53 6.16 11.78 0.94
CA LEU A 53 4.92 11.02 1.01
C LEU A 53 3.79 11.74 0.27
N THR A 54 3.64 13.04 0.49
CA THR A 54 2.64 13.86 -0.21
C THR A 54 2.85 13.84 -1.72
N GLU A 55 4.08 14.07 -2.19
CA GLU A 55 4.40 14.08 -3.62
C GLU A 55 4.11 12.73 -4.28
N TYR A 56 4.44 11.62 -3.61
CA TYR A 56 4.13 10.28 -4.10
C TYR A 56 2.62 10.04 -4.23
N MET A 57 1.85 10.47 -3.23
CA MET A 57 0.39 10.35 -3.24
C MET A 57 -0.25 11.26 -4.30
N ASP A 58 0.26 12.47 -4.48
CA ASP A 58 -0.17 13.41 -5.52
C ASP A 58 0.12 12.87 -6.92
N SER A 59 1.30 12.29 -7.14
CA SER A 59 1.64 11.61 -8.40
C SER A 59 0.65 10.48 -8.72
N MET A 60 0.28 9.67 -7.72
CA MET A 60 -0.71 8.61 -7.91
C MET A 60 -2.12 9.17 -8.21
N ARG A 61 -2.51 10.30 -7.58
CA ARG A 61 -3.78 10.98 -7.86
C ARG A 61 -3.80 11.53 -9.29
N ALA A 62 -2.73 12.19 -9.70
CA ALA A 62 -2.56 12.72 -11.06
C ALA A 62 -2.63 11.60 -12.12
N ALA A 63 -2.10 10.42 -11.80
CA ALA A 63 -2.18 9.23 -12.64
C ALA A 63 -3.52 8.46 -12.54
N ASN A 64 -4.55 9.03 -11.90
CA ASN A 64 -5.88 8.43 -11.69
C ASN A 64 -5.82 7.01 -11.08
N GLN A 65 -4.83 6.74 -10.23
CA GLN A 65 -4.71 5.43 -9.58
C GLN A 65 -5.85 5.22 -8.60
N PRO A 66 -6.38 3.99 -8.46
CA PRO A 66 -7.45 3.66 -7.54
C PRO A 66 -6.93 3.59 -6.09
N ILE A 67 -6.58 4.76 -5.54
CA ILE A 67 -6.05 4.91 -4.19
C ILE A 67 -7.14 4.55 -3.18
N LEU A 68 -6.91 3.47 -2.43
CA LEU A 68 -7.88 2.97 -1.44
C LEU A 68 -7.91 3.79 -0.15
N ARG A 69 -6.80 4.48 0.18
CA ARG A 69 -6.61 5.26 1.41
C ARG A 69 -5.63 6.41 1.17
N GLN A 70 -5.92 7.59 1.71
CA GLN A 70 -5.10 8.79 1.55
C GLN A 70 -4.04 8.86 2.66
N TRP A 71 -2.98 8.07 2.51
CA TRP A 71 -1.95 7.86 3.53
C TRP A 71 -1.22 9.13 3.99
N ASP A 72 -1.15 10.16 3.15
CA ASP A 72 -0.56 11.47 3.42
C ASP A 72 -1.51 12.45 4.15
N LYS A 73 -2.82 12.20 4.15
CA LYS A 73 -3.84 13.13 4.68
C LYS A 73 -4.46 12.71 6.02
N GLU A 74 -4.03 11.57 6.57
CA GLU A 74 -4.57 10.98 7.82
C GLU A 74 -3.55 10.98 8.95
#